data_AF-A0A9X2GIG0-F1
#
_entry.id   AF-A0A9X2GIG0-F1
#
_cell.length_a   1.000
_cell.length_b   1.000
_cell.length_c   1.000
_cell.angle_alpha   90.00
_cell.angle_beta   90.00
_cell.angle_gamma   90.00
#
_symmetry.space_group_name_H-M   'P 1'
#
loop_
_entity.id
_entity.type
_entity.pdbx_description
1 polymer ?
#
loop_
_entity_poly.entity_id
_entity_poly.type
_entity_poly.pdbx_seq_one_letter_code
_entity_poly.pdbx_strand_id
1 'polypeptide(L)'
;MLLIEVFVPKGALSEEERQSLGRRLIDTLMTEDDSHATEVLDAQRTLTQVLVHEPVTWVLGERPPAVPDDPPRYLVRVTVPASWRKEMCEYAVDIVTGTLSETERAAGRDPERLRRRPHATVLVDGISEGGVGLHGKAMTSMDLTELVSRTYRDNTARSPAPPQPAHGTLIDPICGMSVDLDDSTLTLVHQGALYGFCHGLCRRAFADEHGLSLSQ
;
A
#
# COMPACT_ATOMS: atom_id res chain seq x y z
N MET A 1 -1.07 -4.03 -3.11
CA MET A 1 -0.95 -4.43 -1.70
C MET A 1 -1.81 -5.66 -1.43
N LEU A 2 -1.24 -6.75 -0.90
CA LEU A 2 -1.91 -8.06 -0.93
C LEU A 2 -2.82 -8.26 0.30
N LEU A 3 -4.11 -8.01 0.07
CA LEU A 3 -5.28 -8.26 0.93
C LEU A 3 -5.57 -7.18 1.99
N ILE A 4 -6.75 -6.57 1.87
CA ILE A 4 -7.37 -5.70 2.86
C ILE A 4 -8.70 -6.34 3.26
N GLU A 5 -8.83 -6.73 4.52
CA GLU A 5 -10.08 -7.29 5.06
C GLU A 5 -10.73 -6.23 5.95
N VAL A 6 -11.97 -5.86 5.67
CA VAL A 6 -12.78 -4.96 6.50
C VAL A 6 -13.87 -5.78 7.16
N PHE A 7 -13.89 -5.82 8.50
CA PHE A 7 -14.95 -6.44 9.27
C PHE A 7 -15.85 -5.36 9.86
N VAL A 8 -17.15 -5.49 9.61
CA VAL A 8 -18.18 -4.54 10.05
C VAL A 8 -19.42 -5.31 10.52
N PRO A 9 -20.15 -4.86 11.56
CA PRO A 9 -21.37 -5.52 11.99
C PRO A 9 -22.37 -5.73 10.84
N LYS A 10 -23.01 -6.89 10.84
CA LYS A 10 -23.99 -7.26 9.80
C LYS A 10 -25.11 -6.22 9.70
N GLY A 11 -25.36 -5.73 8.49
CA GLY A 11 -26.41 -4.76 8.21
C GLY A 11 -26.09 -3.32 8.62
N ALA A 12 -24.88 -3.05 9.13
CA ALA A 12 -24.48 -1.69 9.46
C ALA A 12 -24.11 -0.86 8.23
N LEU A 13 -23.80 -1.51 7.10
CA LEU A 13 -23.62 -0.88 5.79
C LEU A 13 -24.54 -1.55 4.77
N SER A 14 -25.16 -0.75 3.91
CA SER A 14 -25.85 -1.19 2.70
C SER A 14 -24.90 -1.82 1.69
N GLU A 15 -25.44 -2.50 0.69
CA GLU A 15 -24.65 -3.07 -0.40
C GLU A 15 -23.83 -2.03 -1.16
N GLU A 16 -24.45 -0.88 -1.47
CA GLU A 16 -23.79 0.23 -2.15
C GLU A 16 -22.65 0.83 -1.32
N GLU A 17 -22.86 0.99 0.00
CA GLU A 17 -21.81 1.48 0.90
C GLU A 17 -20.63 0.50 0.99
N ARG A 18 -20.90 -0.82 1.04
CA ARG A 18 -19.85 -1.84 1.09
C ARG A 18 -19.03 -1.87 -0.21
N GLN A 19 -19.69 -1.79 -1.37
CA GLN A 19 -19.00 -1.72 -2.66
C GLN A 19 -18.18 -0.42 -2.78
N SER A 20 -18.78 0.71 -2.40
CA SER A 20 -18.12 2.02 -2.43
C SER A 20 -16.93 2.11 -1.48
N LEU A 21 -17.02 1.51 -0.30
CA LEU A 21 -15.92 1.41 0.66
C LEU A 21 -14.77 0.59 0.07
N GLY A 22 -15.07 -0.60 -0.47
CA GLY A 22 -14.05 -1.45 -1.08
C GLY A 22 -13.32 -0.77 -2.23
N ARG A 23 -14.06 -0.09 -3.11
CA ARG A 23 -13.49 0.66 -4.23
C ARG A 23 -12.61 1.82 -3.76
N ARG A 24 -13.12 2.64 -2.83
CA ARG A 24 -12.35 3.77 -2.28
C ARG A 24 -11.07 3.31 -1.60
N LEU A 25 -11.08 2.20 -0.86
CA LEU A 25 -9.86 1.68 -0.26
C LEU A 25 -8.78 1.35 -1.30
N ILE A 26 -9.16 0.74 -2.44
CA ILE A 26 -8.21 0.48 -3.54
C ILE A 26 -7.71 1.81 -4.12
N ASP A 27 -8.62 2.72 -4.42
CA ASP A 27 -8.28 3.97 -5.10
C ASP A 27 -7.41 4.88 -4.23
N THR A 28 -7.72 5.01 -2.92
CA THR A 28 -7.00 5.88 -1.98
C THR A 28 -5.65 5.30 -1.56
N LEU A 29 -5.55 3.98 -1.31
CA LEU A 29 -4.25 3.36 -0.99
C LEU A 29 -3.30 3.34 -2.20
N MET A 30 -3.85 3.39 -3.42
CA MET A 30 -3.10 3.37 -4.67
C MET A 30 -3.26 4.71 -5.42
N THR A 31 -3.39 5.81 -4.68
CA THR A 31 -3.46 7.16 -5.25
C THR A 31 -2.08 7.55 -5.79
N GLU A 32 -2.08 8.26 -6.92
CA GLU A 32 -0.92 8.97 -7.45
C GLU A 32 -0.48 10.00 -6.38
N ASP A 33 0.46 9.62 -5.52
CA ASP A 33 1.44 10.61 -5.09
C ASP A 33 2.39 10.83 -6.29
N ASP A 34 3.01 12.01 -6.41
CA ASP A 34 3.96 12.34 -7.49
C ASP A 34 5.25 11.46 -7.46
N SER A 35 5.18 10.31 -6.79
CA SER A 35 6.27 9.44 -6.39
C SER A 35 6.11 8.01 -6.87
N HIS A 36 5.16 7.65 -7.74
CA HIS A 36 5.17 6.35 -8.42
C HIS A 36 4.75 6.47 -9.88
N ALA A 37 5.39 5.70 -10.76
CA ALA A 37 4.95 5.62 -12.15
C ALA A 37 3.56 4.96 -12.26
N THR A 38 2.70 5.52 -13.11
CA THR A 38 1.30 5.06 -13.29
C THR A 38 1.22 3.56 -13.58
N GLU A 39 2.15 3.01 -14.37
CA GLU A 39 2.16 1.58 -14.70
C GLU A 39 2.41 0.68 -13.48
N VAL A 40 3.21 1.16 -12.52
CA VAL A 40 3.49 0.43 -11.27
C VAL A 40 2.25 0.45 -10.37
N LEU A 41 1.59 1.60 -10.27
CA LEU A 41 0.34 1.75 -9.52
C LEU A 41 -0.76 0.85 -10.09
N ASP A 42 -0.91 0.77 -11.42
CA ASP A 42 -1.90 -0.09 -12.07
C ASP A 42 -1.63 -1.59 -11.84
N ALA A 43 -0.35 -2.00 -11.89
CA ALA A 43 0.03 -3.37 -11.56
C ALA A 43 -0.26 -3.69 -10.07
N GLN A 44 0.05 -2.77 -9.16
CA GLN A 44 -0.25 -2.94 -7.73
C GLN A 44 -1.76 -2.98 -7.45
N ARG A 45 -2.57 -2.17 -8.15
CA ARG A 45 -4.04 -2.19 -8.08
C ARG A 45 -4.59 -3.56 -8.47
N THR A 46 -4.07 -4.14 -9.55
CA THR A 46 -4.50 -5.46 -10.04
C THR A 46 -4.23 -6.60 -9.03
N LEU A 47 -3.17 -6.48 -8.23
CA LEU A 47 -2.83 -7.45 -7.19
C LEU A 47 -3.55 -7.18 -5.85
N THR A 48 -4.23 -6.05 -5.71
CA THR A 48 -4.89 -5.65 -4.46
C THR A 48 -6.29 -6.22 -4.38
N GLN A 49 -6.63 -6.79 -3.23
CA GLN A 49 -7.95 -7.35 -2.96
C GLN A 49 -8.52 -6.68 -1.72
N VAL A 50 -9.80 -6.29 -1.78
CA VAL A 50 -10.55 -5.81 -0.62
C VAL A 50 -11.74 -6.72 -0.39
N LEU A 51 -11.84 -7.25 0.82
CA LEU A 51 -12.95 -8.09 1.26
C LEU A 51 -13.69 -7.36 2.37
N VAL A 52 -15.00 -7.20 2.22
CA VAL A 52 -15.85 -6.64 3.26
C VAL A 52 -16.66 -7.77 3.88
N HIS A 53 -16.37 -8.06 5.14
CA HIS A 53 -16.97 -9.15 5.92
C HIS A 53 -18.02 -8.63 6.89
N GLU A 54 -19.14 -9.34 6.91
CA GLU A 54 -20.18 -9.20 7.93
C GLU A 54 -20.21 -10.46 8.80
N PRO A 55 -19.40 -10.52 9.87
CA PRO A 55 -19.39 -11.67 10.75
C PRO A 55 -20.78 -11.89 11.38
N VAL A 56 -21.13 -13.16 11.54
CA VAL A 56 -22.41 -13.58 12.14
C VAL A 56 -22.55 -13.06 13.57
N THR A 57 -21.44 -12.94 14.29
CA THR A 57 -21.41 -12.47 15.68
C THR A 57 -20.20 -11.58 15.89
N TRP A 58 -20.41 -10.47 16.60
CA TRP A 58 -19.38 -9.51 16.98
C TRP A 58 -19.56 -9.18 18.46
N VAL A 59 -18.57 -9.50 19.29
CA VAL A 59 -18.62 -9.29 20.75
C VAL A 59 -17.56 -8.26 21.13
N LEU A 60 -17.98 -7.21 21.82
CA LEU A 60 -17.09 -6.22 22.41
C LEU A 60 -17.11 -6.38 23.93
N GLY A 61 -16.02 -5.98 24.59
CA GLY A 61 -15.92 -6.02 26.06
C GLY A 61 -16.83 -5.02 26.79
N GLU A 62 -17.62 -4.23 26.06
CA GLU A 62 -18.55 -3.28 26.64
C GLU A 62 -19.80 -4.02 27.17
N ARG A 63 -20.22 -3.71 28.41
CA ARG A 63 -21.59 -4.02 28.89
C ARG A 63 -22.59 -3.37 27.90
N PRO A 64 -23.73 -4.03 27.60
CA PRO A 64 -24.44 -3.84 26.34
C PRO A 64 -24.85 -2.37 26.13
N PRO A 65 -24.71 -1.80 24.92
CA PRO A 65 -25.43 -0.58 24.59
C PRO A 65 -26.89 -0.95 24.32
N ALA A 66 -27.78 -0.52 25.21
CA ALA A 66 -29.20 -0.42 24.91
C ALA A 66 -29.44 0.87 24.09
N VAL A 67 -28.95 0.96 22.85
CA VAL A 67 -29.41 2.02 21.92
C VAL A 67 -29.39 1.51 20.47
N PRO A 68 -30.49 1.63 19.71
CA PRO A 68 -30.56 1.30 18.27
C PRO A 68 -29.58 2.07 17.36
N ASP A 69 -29.00 3.17 17.83
CA ASP A 69 -28.15 4.11 17.06
C ASP A 69 -26.65 4.01 17.39
N ASP A 70 -26.13 2.89 17.95
CA ASP A 70 -24.68 2.76 18.18
C ASP A 70 -23.94 2.73 16.83
N PRO A 71 -23.04 3.69 16.54
CA PRO A 71 -22.36 3.75 15.25
C PRO A 71 -21.46 2.52 15.02
N PRO A 72 -21.28 2.08 13.76
CA PRO A 72 -20.55 0.86 13.47
C PRO A 72 -19.11 0.89 13.99
N ARG A 73 -18.64 -0.27 14.44
CA ARG A 73 -17.22 -0.53 14.68
C ARG A 73 -16.60 -1.15 13.43
N TYR A 74 -15.34 -0.85 13.18
CA TYR A 74 -14.55 -1.39 12.08
C TYR A 74 -13.29 -2.06 12.62
N LEU A 75 -13.02 -3.27 12.15
CA LEU A 75 -11.69 -3.85 12.21
C LEU A 75 -11.20 -3.99 10.79
N VAL A 76 -10.04 -3.43 10.49
CA VAL A 76 -9.41 -3.56 9.19
C VAL A 76 -8.10 -4.29 9.36
N ARG A 77 -7.87 -5.33 8.55
CA ARG A 77 -6.58 -6.00 8.45
C ARG A 77 -5.99 -5.69 7.09
N VAL A 78 -4.80 -5.11 7.11
CA VAL A 78 -4.01 -4.79 5.94
C VAL A 78 -2.84 -5.74 5.91
N THR A 79 -2.77 -6.58 4.90
CA THR A 79 -1.71 -7.56 4.74
C THR A 79 -0.71 -7.09 3.69
N VAL A 80 0.57 -7.16 4.04
CA VAL A 80 1.69 -6.66 3.22
C VAL A 80 2.87 -7.63 3.30
N PRO A 81 3.78 -7.64 2.32
CA PRO A 81 5.09 -8.26 2.51
C PRO A 81 5.78 -7.69 3.76
N ALA A 82 6.40 -8.56 4.57
CA ALA A 82 6.98 -8.19 5.85
C ALA A 82 8.05 -7.10 5.74
N SER A 83 8.80 -7.08 4.62
CA SER A 83 9.79 -6.03 4.34
C SER A 83 9.19 -4.64 4.20
N TRP A 84 7.96 -4.52 3.71
CA TRP A 84 7.28 -3.22 3.49
C TRP A 84 6.50 -2.76 4.71
N ARG A 85 6.20 -3.68 5.63
CA ARG A 85 5.29 -3.45 6.76
C ARG A 85 5.60 -2.19 7.55
N LYS A 86 6.88 -1.99 7.92
CA LYS A 86 7.27 -0.88 8.80
C LYS A 86 6.95 0.48 8.18
N GLU A 87 7.26 0.65 6.90
CA GLU A 87 7.05 1.91 6.15
C GLU A 87 5.55 2.10 5.82
N MET A 88 4.85 0.99 5.52
CA MET A 88 3.42 1.01 5.24
C MET A 88 2.53 1.24 6.46
N CYS A 89 3.03 1.07 7.69
CA CYS A 89 2.20 1.13 8.89
C CYS A 89 1.50 2.49 9.06
N GLU A 90 2.25 3.59 9.07
CA GLU A 90 1.69 4.93 9.30
C GLU A 90 0.76 5.33 8.15
N TYR A 91 1.22 5.11 6.91
CA TYR A 91 0.45 5.38 5.70
C TYR A 91 -0.87 4.61 5.66
N ALA A 92 -0.85 3.29 5.86
CA ALA A 92 -2.04 2.46 5.82
C ALA A 92 -3.04 2.83 6.93
N VAL A 93 -2.57 3.12 8.15
CA VAL A 93 -3.43 3.53 9.26
C VAL A 93 -4.16 4.83 8.94
N ASP A 94 -3.45 5.84 8.43
CA ASP A 94 -4.08 7.13 8.14
C ASP A 94 -5.06 7.03 6.96
N ILE A 95 -4.65 6.41 5.85
CA ILE A 95 -5.47 6.27 4.65
C ILE A 95 -6.74 5.47 4.95
N VAL A 96 -6.62 4.29 5.57
CA VAL A 96 -7.79 3.47 5.91
C VAL A 96 -8.75 4.23 6.82
N THR A 97 -8.23 4.91 7.84
CA THR A 97 -9.05 5.71 8.77
C THR A 97 -9.74 6.87 8.05
N GLY A 98 -9.06 7.51 7.11
CA GLY A 98 -9.60 8.54 6.23
C GLY A 98 -10.76 8.02 5.37
N THR A 99 -10.56 6.90 4.66
CA THR A 99 -11.59 6.29 3.81
C THR A 99 -12.82 5.84 4.60
N LEU A 100 -12.63 5.28 5.80
CA LEU A 100 -13.75 4.95 6.69
C LEU A 100 -14.48 6.21 7.16
N SER A 101 -13.76 7.30 7.47
CA SER A 101 -14.37 8.59 7.83
C SER A 101 -15.24 9.14 6.69
N GLU A 102 -14.79 9.03 5.44
CA GLU A 102 -15.61 9.41 4.29
C GLU A 102 -16.83 8.52 4.09
N THR A 103 -16.73 7.25 4.48
CA THR A 103 -17.86 6.31 4.45
C THR A 103 -18.90 6.69 5.50
N GLU A 104 -18.47 7.05 6.70
CA GLU A 104 -19.35 7.62 7.75
C GLU A 104 -20.05 8.89 7.28
N ARG A 105 -19.30 9.82 6.67
CA ARG A 105 -19.85 11.07 6.13
C ARG A 105 -20.93 10.81 5.08
N ALA A 106 -20.66 9.91 4.12
CA ALA A 106 -21.61 9.56 3.07
C ALA A 106 -22.91 8.96 3.64
N ALA A 107 -22.80 8.26 4.77
CA ALA A 107 -23.93 7.69 5.47
C ALA A 107 -24.64 8.65 6.45
N GLY A 108 -24.27 9.93 6.46
CA GLY A 108 -24.85 10.95 7.36
C GLY A 108 -24.41 10.83 8.83
N ARG A 109 -23.36 10.04 9.11
CA ARG A 109 -22.77 9.88 10.45
C ARG A 109 -21.59 10.83 10.65
N ASP A 110 -21.22 11.07 11.91
CA ASP A 110 -20.06 11.90 12.25
C ASP A 110 -18.74 11.22 11.82
N PRO A 111 -17.99 11.76 10.84
CA PRO A 111 -16.76 11.16 10.36
C PRO A 111 -15.62 11.22 11.39
N GLU A 112 -15.57 12.27 12.19
CA GLU A 112 -14.45 12.52 13.12
C GLU A 112 -14.47 11.56 14.32
N ARG A 113 -15.57 10.84 14.53
CA ARG A 113 -15.68 9.86 15.61
C ARG A 113 -14.60 8.77 15.53
N LEU A 114 -14.14 8.41 14.33
CA LEU A 114 -13.14 7.36 14.11
C LEU A 114 -11.74 7.78 14.54
N ARG A 115 -11.46 9.09 14.56
CA ARG A 115 -10.19 9.63 15.08
C ARG A 115 -10.27 9.92 16.58
N ARG A 116 -11.47 10.15 17.13
CA ARG A 116 -11.66 10.45 18.58
C ARG A 116 -11.87 9.22 19.46
N ARG A 117 -12.38 8.11 18.91
CA ARG A 117 -12.68 6.88 19.65
C ARG A 117 -12.12 5.68 18.90
N PRO A 118 -11.79 4.57 19.59
CA PRO A 118 -11.27 3.34 18.97
C PRO A 118 -12.39 2.54 18.27
N HIS A 119 -13.21 3.23 17.46
CA HIS A 119 -14.27 2.60 16.69
C HIS A 119 -13.78 2.10 15.33
N ALA A 120 -12.58 2.48 14.89
CA ALA A 120 -11.85 1.84 13.81
C ALA A 120 -10.51 1.34 14.37
N THR A 121 -10.24 0.05 14.21
CA THR A 121 -8.93 -0.54 14.54
C THR A 121 -8.33 -1.05 13.24
N VAL A 122 -7.11 -0.59 12.93
CA VAL A 122 -6.37 -1.02 11.74
C VAL A 122 -5.17 -1.86 12.20
N LEU A 123 -5.09 -3.10 11.73
CA LEU A 123 -3.99 -4.02 11.96
C LEU A 123 -3.20 -4.16 10.66
N VAL A 124 -1.89 -3.94 10.73
CA VAL A 124 -0.98 -4.10 9.57
C VAL A 124 -0.11 -5.33 9.80
N ASP A 125 -0.41 -6.39 9.05
CA ASP A 125 0.19 -7.72 9.15
C ASP A 125 1.25 -7.94 8.06
N GLY A 126 2.43 -8.40 8.46
CA GLY A 126 3.53 -8.71 7.56
C GLY A 126 3.59 -10.19 7.20
N ILE A 127 3.43 -10.55 5.93
CA ILE A 127 3.67 -11.89 5.42
C ILE A 127 5.18 -12.08 5.23
N SER A 128 5.72 -13.15 5.82
CA SER A 128 7.13 -13.53 5.67
C SER A 128 7.47 -13.92 4.24
N GLU A 129 8.74 -13.81 3.85
CA GLU A 129 9.25 -14.21 2.53
C GLU A 129 8.76 -15.61 2.11
N GLY A 130 8.29 -15.74 0.87
CA GLY A 130 7.72 -17.00 0.34
C GLY A 130 6.28 -17.29 0.78
N GLY A 131 5.69 -16.47 1.67
CA GLY A 131 4.31 -16.63 2.13
C GLY A 131 3.23 -16.15 1.14
N VAL A 132 3.64 -15.52 0.04
CA VAL A 132 2.75 -15.09 -1.05
C VAL A 132 2.92 -16.04 -2.23
N GLY A 133 1.82 -16.56 -2.78
CA GLY A 133 1.83 -17.38 -3.99
C GLY A 133 1.19 -16.66 -5.17
N LEU A 134 1.91 -16.51 -6.28
CA LEU A 134 1.36 -16.00 -7.54
C LEU A 134 1.86 -16.87 -8.69
N HIS A 135 1.03 -17.10 -9.71
CA HIS A 135 1.37 -17.95 -10.87
C HIS A 135 1.88 -19.36 -10.49
N GLY A 136 1.44 -19.89 -9.35
CA GLY A 136 1.89 -21.19 -8.84
C GLY A 136 3.30 -21.20 -8.22
N LYS A 137 3.94 -20.04 -8.05
CA LYS A 137 5.26 -19.88 -7.43
C LYS A 137 5.14 -19.15 -6.09
N ALA A 138 5.89 -19.61 -5.09
CA ALA A 138 6.12 -18.84 -3.87
C ALA A 138 7.00 -17.63 -4.19
N MET A 139 6.54 -16.44 -3.83
CA MET A 139 7.15 -15.16 -4.17
C MET A 139 7.92 -14.60 -2.97
N THR A 140 9.12 -14.10 -3.25
CA THR A 140 9.84 -13.19 -2.36
C THR A 140 9.33 -11.76 -2.53
N SER A 141 9.68 -10.87 -1.61
CA SER A 141 9.43 -9.43 -1.79
C SER A 141 10.13 -8.88 -3.03
N MET A 142 11.27 -9.46 -3.43
CA MET A 142 11.95 -9.10 -4.67
C MET A 142 11.14 -9.53 -5.90
N ASP A 143 10.67 -10.78 -5.95
CA ASP A 143 9.81 -11.26 -7.05
C ASP A 143 8.58 -10.36 -7.20
N LEU A 144 7.98 -9.91 -6.09
CA LEU A 144 6.85 -9.00 -6.09
C LEU A 144 7.21 -7.61 -6.61
N THR A 145 8.32 -7.03 -6.15
CA THR A 145 8.84 -5.74 -6.65
C THR A 145 9.10 -5.81 -8.16
N GLU A 146 9.77 -6.87 -8.62
CA GLU A 146 10.05 -7.08 -10.03
C GLU A 146 8.77 -7.20 -10.85
N LEU A 147 7.79 -7.97 -10.36
CA LEU A 147 6.50 -8.19 -11.01
C LEU A 147 5.74 -6.87 -11.20
N VAL A 148 5.58 -6.08 -10.14
CA VAL A 148 4.77 -4.84 -10.20
C VAL A 148 5.45 -3.75 -11.02
N SER A 149 6.78 -3.74 -11.08
CA SER A 149 7.51 -2.69 -11.80
C SER A 149 7.93 -3.07 -13.21
N ARG A 150 7.72 -4.31 -13.65
CA ARG A 150 8.19 -4.82 -14.95
C ARG A 150 7.82 -3.91 -16.12
N THR A 151 6.55 -3.52 -16.24
CA THR A 151 6.07 -2.69 -17.36
C THR A 151 6.80 -1.34 -17.41
N TYR A 152 6.98 -0.70 -16.26
CA TYR A 152 7.72 0.55 -16.16
C TYR A 152 9.18 0.36 -16.59
N ARG A 153 9.86 -0.67 -16.05
CA ARG A 153 11.26 -0.97 -16.40
C ARG A 153 11.46 -1.29 -17.88
N ASP A 154 10.56 -2.08 -18.47
CA ASP A 154 10.61 -2.41 -19.90
C ASP A 154 10.45 -1.16 -20.79
N ASN A 155 9.65 -0.18 -20.34
CA ASN A 155 9.47 1.10 -21.01
C ASN A 155 10.70 2.01 -20.84
N THR A 156 11.26 2.11 -19.63
CA THR A 156 12.43 2.97 -19.37
C THR A 156 13.71 2.44 -19.99
N ALA A 157 13.91 1.12 -20.04
CA ALA A 157 15.05 0.49 -20.72
C ALA A 157 15.09 0.77 -22.24
N ARG A 158 13.94 1.11 -22.84
CA ARG A 158 13.85 1.54 -24.25
C ARG A 158 14.18 3.02 -24.44
N SER A 159 14.27 3.80 -23.37
CA SER A 159 14.65 5.21 -23.41
C SER A 159 16.17 5.38 -23.31
N PRO A 160 16.81 6.12 -24.23
CA PRO A 160 18.26 6.09 -24.40
C PRO A 160 19.08 6.93 -23.38
N ALA A 161 18.46 7.60 -22.41
CA ALA A 161 19.16 8.47 -21.47
C ALA A 161 18.64 8.30 -20.03
N PRO A 162 19.52 8.18 -19.01
CA PRO A 162 19.13 8.24 -17.62
C PRO A 162 18.46 9.60 -17.32
N PRO A 163 17.38 9.64 -16.52
CA PRO A 163 16.81 10.90 -16.07
C PRO A 163 17.88 11.70 -15.31
N GLN A 164 18.17 12.92 -15.77
CA GLN A 164 19.10 13.81 -15.06
C GLN A 164 18.42 14.31 -13.78
N PRO A 165 19.16 14.45 -12.66
CA PRO A 165 18.63 15.03 -11.44
C PRO A 165 18.06 16.42 -11.72
N ALA A 166 16.75 16.58 -11.51
CA ALA A 166 16.08 17.86 -11.60
C ALA A 166 15.83 18.35 -10.18
N HIS A 167 16.27 19.57 -9.87
CA HIS A 167 16.00 20.25 -8.58
C HIS A 167 16.42 19.48 -7.31
N GLY A 168 17.44 18.61 -7.39
CA GLY A 168 17.88 17.81 -6.24
C GLY A 168 17.06 16.55 -6.00
N THR A 169 16.21 16.15 -6.94
CA THR A 169 15.44 14.91 -6.89
C THR A 169 15.92 13.95 -7.99
N LEU A 170 16.00 12.67 -7.67
CA LEU A 170 16.29 11.56 -8.59
C LEU A 170 15.03 10.71 -8.79
N ILE A 171 14.93 10.04 -9.94
CA ILE A 171 13.86 9.06 -10.19
C ILE A 171 14.43 7.66 -10.01
N ASP A 172 13.80 6.86 -9.15
CA ASP A 172 14.13 5.45 -8.96
C ASP A 172 13.86 4.68 -10.26
N PRO A 173 14.89 4.10 -10.90
CA PRO A 173 14.74 3.43 -12.18
C PRO A 173 13.94 2.13 -12.09
N ILE A 174 13.71 1.61 -10.88
CA ILE A 174 12.95 0.39 -10.67
C ILE A 174 11.46 0.69 -10.58
N CYS A 175 11.03 1.60 -9.70
CA CYS A 175 9.60 1.85 -9.48
C CYS A 175 9.09 3.21 -9.99
N GLY A 176 9.98 4.07 -10.47
CA GLY A 176 9.65 5.42 -10.94
C GLY A 176 9.48 6.44 -9.81
N MET A 177 9.94 6.12 -8.60
CA MET A 177 9.74 6.99 -7.45
C MET A 177 10.63 8.21 -7.45
N SER A 178 10.03 9.38 -7.25
CA SER A 178 10.76 10.63 -6.98
C SER A 178 11.40 10.53 -5.60
N VAL A 179 12.73 10.62 -5.57
CA VAL A 179 13.54 10.50 -4.36
C VAL A 179 14.35 11.77 -4.21
N ASP A 180 14.11 12.50 -3.12
CA ASP A 180 14.94 13.65 -2.78
C ASP A 180 16.36 13.18 -2.48
N LEU A 181 17.34 13.90 -3.03
CA LEU A 181 18.75 13.61 -2.87
C LEU A 181 19.24 14.29 -1.59
N ASP A 182 19.31 13.51 -0.51
CA ASP A 182 19.90 13.89 0.77
C ASP A 182 20.93 12.84 1.24
N ASP A 183 21.52 13.06 2.41
CA ASP A 183 22.57 12.19 2.96
C ASP A 183 22.07 10.77 3.33
N SER A 184 20.75 10.57 3.43
CA SER A 184 20.11 9.28 3.75
C SER A 184 19.67 8.50 2.50
N THR A 185 19.68 9.14 1.33
CA THR A 185 19.25 8.55 0.08
C THR A 185 20.12 7.36 -0.32
N LEU A 186 19.46 6.24 -0.63
CA LEU A 186 20.14 5.07 -1.17
C LEU A 186 20.53 5.37 -2.63
N THR A 187 21.83 5.32 -2.94
CA THR A 187 22.33 5.61 -4.30
C THR A 187 23.28 4.53 -4.83
N LEU A 188 23.44 4.49 -6.16
CA LEU A 188 24.46 3.71 -6.87
C LEU A 188 24.96 4.47 -8.09
N VAL A 189 26.23 4.26 -8.46
CA VAL A 189 26.79 4.76 -9.73
C VAL A 189 26.89 3.60 -10.72
N HIS A 190 26.27 3.74 -11.88
CA HIS A 190 26.35 2.78 -12.99
C HIS A 190 26.58 3.52 -14.31
N GLN A 191 27.56 3.05 -15.10
CA GLN A 191 27.94 3.67 -16.39
C GLN A 191 28.17 5.20 -16.32
N GLY A 192 28.66 5.70 -15.18
CA GLY A 192 28.93 7.13 -14.98
C GLY A 192 27.73 7.99 -14.60
N ALA A 193 26.54 7.41 -14.43
CA ALA A 193 25.35 8.08 -13.93
C ALA A 193 25.06 7.68 -12.46
N LEU A 194 24.59 8.66 -11.66
CA LEU A 194 24.12 8.45 -10.29
C LEU A 194 22.63 8.11 -10.31
N TYR A 195 22.26 6.99 -9.71
CA TYR A 195 20.88 6.56 -9.51
C TYR A 195 20.52 6.65 -8.03
N GLY A 196 19.31 7.11 -7.75
CA GLY A 196 18.71 7.14 -6.41
C GLY A 196 17.63 6.07 -6.30
N PHE A 197 17.40 5.55 -5.10
CA PHE A 197 16.44 4.48 -4.85
C PHE A 197 15.57 4.80 -3.64
N CYS A 198 14.27 4.58 -3.78
CA CYS A 198 13.33 4.87 -2.70
C CYS A 198 13.46 3.89 -1.53
N HIS A 199 13.90 2.67 -1.81
CA HIS A 199 14.08 1.64 -0.81
C HIS A 199 15.17 0.63 -1.19
N GLY A 200 15.66 -0.11 -0.19
CA GLY A 200 16.75 -1.07 -0.36
C GLY A 200 16.42 -2.23 -1.32
N LEU A 201 15.14 -2.54 -1.52
CA LEU A 201 14.70 -3.52 -2.52
C LEU A 201 14.89 -3.02 -3.95
N CYS A 202 14.53 -1.77 -4.26
CA CYS A 202 14.79 -1.18 -5.57
C CYS A 202 16.29 -1.12 -5.87
N ARG A 203 17.10 -0.68 -4.91
CA ARG A 203 18.57 -0.68 -5.06
C ARG A 203 19.13 -2.08 -5.38
N ARG A 204 18.62 -3.12 -4.70
CA ARG A 204 18.99 -4.52 -4.94
C ARG A 204 18.56 -5.01 -6.31
N ALA A 205 17.30 -4.80 -6.69
CA ALA A 205 16.79 -5.18 -8.01
C ALA A 205 17.66 -4.59 -9.14
N PHE A 206 17.99 -3.30 -9.04
CA PHE A 206 18.85 -2.64 -10.01
C PHE A 206 20.27 -3.23 -10.02
N ALA A 207 20.85 -3.48 -8.85
CA ALA A 207 22.18 -4.06 -8.79
C ALA A 207 22.22 -5.47 -9.41
N ASP A 208 21.22 -6.31 -9.13
CA ASP A 208 21.12 -7.66 -9.68
C ASP A 208 20.92 -7.64 -11.20
N GLU A 209 20.05 -6.77 -11.72
CA GLU A 209 19.82 -6.58 -13.16
C GLU A 209 21.08 -6.13 -13.92
N HIS A 210 21.93 -5.32 -13.27
CA HIS A 210 23.13 -4.73 -13.87
C HIS A 210 24.45 -5.41 -13.44
N GLY A 211 24.39 -6.51 -12.69
CA GLY A 211 25.56 -7.26 -12.23
C GLY A 211 26.48 -6.47 -11.29
N LEU A 212 25.92 -5.58 -10.48
CA LEU A 212 26.66 -4.72 -9.54
C LEU A 212 26.75 -5.36 -8.15
N SER A 213 27.90 -5.23 -7.50
CA SER A 213 28.07 -5.65 -6.11
C SER A 213 27.63 -4.55 -5.15
N LEU A 214 26.68 -4.84 -4.29
CA LEU A 214 26.30 -3.98 -3.17
C LEU A 214 27.24 -4.23 -1.98
N SER A 215 28.40 -3.57 -1.97
CA SER A 215 29.16 -3.45 -0.73
C SER A 215 28.39 -2.55 0.25
N GLN A 216 28.38 -2.97 1.53
CA GLN A 216 27.58 -2.40 2.64
C GLN A 216 27.69 -0.90 2.79
#